data_AF-R9LUY0-F1
#
_entry.id   AF-R9LUY0-F1
#
_cell.length_a   1.000
_cell.length_b   1.000
_cell.length_c   1.000
_cell.angle_alpha   90.00
_cell.angle_beta   90.00
_cell.angle_gamma   90.00
#
_symmetry.space_group_name_H-M   'P 1'
#
loop_
_entity.id
_entity.type
_entity.pdbx_description
1 polymer ?
#
loop_
_entity_poly.entity_id
_entity_poly.type
_entity_poly.pdbx_seq_one_letter_code
_entity_poly.pdbx_strand_id
1 'polypeptide(L)'
;MDCFKWNTFASRKNRVRERAEQIYKISERVSSFFWDADGRPDFEEREGQQDMAFEILDALKKDQHILVEAGVGIGKSYAYLVPLLLYNHYTGKPAVIATSTIALQEQLLNDAAALQELLETQCKVTLAKGQTNYLCRRRADEYLARPDAEMADALRELIGKGCQDRADFPGDLPSGVWDRLCILRYGHSCWNCHHPCAYRRMREDIRFTDGIVICNQDFLTAHLQKLFRGQDGLINKTVEVVVIDEAHNLEGKVRSATTERISQSGLLKMIKEAQNDVMPTEQPYIQKDLDTAQRAVRAFFPMPAAADAASDRGFGTGYEIRGTVLLPCRFRGPPAAVGHGGGAGQPFGEHPGLLIL
;
A
#
# COMPACT_ATOMS: atom_id res chain seq x y z
N MET A 1 18.60 41.95 -12.98
CA MET A 1 18.34 40.95 -14.04
C MET A 1 18.55 39.59 -13.38
N ASP A 2 17.56 38.83 -12.94
CA ASP A 2 16.12 38.89 -13.09
C ASP A 2 15.39 38.52 -11.79
N CYS A 3 14.19 39.06 -11.71
CA CYS A 3 13.28 39.13 -10.57
C CYS A 3 12.86 37.75 -10.04
N PHE A 4 12.95 37.59 -8.71
CA PHE A 4 12.19 36.62 -7.92
C PHE A 4 10.70 36.70 -8.31
N LYS A 5 10.21 35.80 -9.15
CA LYS A 5 8.77 35.57 -9.32
C LYS A 5 8.26 34.84 -8.09
N TRP A 6 7.76 35.61 -7.12
CA TRP A 6 6.81 35.13 -6.13
C TRP A 6 5.63 34.50 -6.87
N ASN A 7 5.51 33.17 -6.84
CA ASN A 7 4.36 32.49 -7.43
C ASN A 7 3.15 32.68 -6.50
N THR A 8 2.35 33.68 -6.86
CA THR A 8 0.91 33.85 -6.64
C THR A 8 0.22 32.82 -5.74
N PHE A 9 -0.26 33.29 -4.58
CA PHE A 9 -1.43 32.72 -3.90
C PHE A 9 -2.60 32.69 -4.90
N ALA A 10 -2.83 31.57 -5.57
CA ALA A 10 -4.05 31.38 -6.36
C ALA A 10 -5.24 31.46 -5.39
N SER A 11 -6.15 32.41 -5.61
CA SER A 11 -7.35 32.53 -4.80
C SER A 11 -8.12 31.20 -4.79
N ARG A 12 -8.84 30.88 -3.71
CA ARG A 12 -9.66 29.66 -3.65
C ARG A 12 -10.59 29.52 -4.86
N LYS A 13 -11.11 30.64 -5.39
CA LYS A 13 -11.92 30.69 -6.62
C LYS A 13 -11.14 30.25 -7.86
N ASN A 14 -9.87 30.63 -7.97
CA ASN A 14 -9.02 30.23 -9.09
C ASN A 14 -8.72 28.73 -9.06
N ARG A 15 -8.41 28.15 -7.88
CA ARG A 15 -8.18 26.70 -7.73
C ARG A 15 -9.41 25.87 -8.10
N VAL A 16 -10.61 26.33 -7.71
CA VAL A 16 -11.87 25.68 -8.06
C VAL A 16 -12.11 25.74 -9.56
N ARG A 17 -11.87 26.89 -10.20
CA ARG A 17 -12.04 27.04 -11.65
C ARG A 17 -11.05 26.16 -12.43
N GLU A 18 -9.79 26.17 -12.02
CA GLU A 18 -8.73 25.34 -12.62
C GLU A 18 -9.03 23.84 -12.49
N ARG A 19 -9.48 23.38 -11.32
CA ARG A 19 -9.91 21.98 -11.14
C ARG A 19 -11.10 21.64 -12.04
N ALA A 20 -12.08 22.54 -12.16
CA ALA A 20 -13.24 22.31 -13.04
C ALA A 20 -12.84 22.23 -14.52
N GLU A 21 -11.93 23.10 -14.97
CA GLU A 21 -11.37 23.07 -16.33
C GLU A 21 -10.58 21.78 -16.60
N GLN A 22 -9.78 21.31 -15.63
CA GLN A 22 -9.06 20.03 -15.72
C GLN A 22 -10.03 18.85 -15.81
N ILE A 23 -11.03 18.78 -14.92
CA ILE A 23 -12.04 17.71 -14.93
C ILE A 23 -12.81 17.69 -16.24
N TYR A 24 -13.18 18.85 -16.80
CA TYR A 24 -13.84 18.93 -18.10
C TYR A 24 -12.99 18.30 -19.22
N LYS A 25 -11.69 18.64 -19.29
CA LYS A 25 -10.77 18.06 -20.28
C LYS A 25 -10.60 16.56 -20.10
N ILE A 26 -10.54 16.09 -18.85
CA ILE A 26 -10.48 14.66 -18.54
C ILE A 26 -11.75 13.98 -19.07
N SER A 27 -12.94 14.52 -18.78
CA SER A 27 -14.22 13.96 -19.25
C SER A 27 -14.29 13.86 -20.77
N GLU A 28 -13.90 14.91 -21.50
CA GLU A 28 -13.88 14.91 -22.96
C GLU A 28 -12.98 13.79 -23.52
N ARG A 29 -11.78 13.62 -22.95
CA ARG A 29 -10.83 12.60 -23.39
C ARG A 29 -11.24 11.18 -23.03
N VAL A 30 -11.87 10.97 -21.88
CA VAL A 30 -12.45 9.67 -21.52
C VAL A 30 -13.58 9.33 -22.49
N SER A 31 -14.49 10.27 -22.75
CA SER A 31 -15.59 10.07 -23.71
C SER A 31 -15.05 9.70 -25.10
N SER A 32 -14.11 10.48 -25.63
CA SER A 32 -13.48 10.18 -26.92
C SER A 32 -12.77 8.83 -26.91
N PHE A 33 -12.05 8.48 -25.84
CA PHE A 33 -11.39 7.17 -25.75
C PHE A 33 -12.37 5.99 -25.87
N PHE A 34 -13.56 6.09 -25.27
CA PHE A 34 -14.54 4.99 -25.22
C PHE A 34 -15.58 5.01 -26.34
N TRP A 35 -15.90 6.16 -26.95
CA TRP A 35 -16.85 6.28 -28.08
C TRP A 35 -16.17 6.26 -29.45
N ASP A 36 -14.93 6.74 -29.54
CA ASP A 36 -14.17 6.74 -30.80
C ASP A 36 -13.27 5.48 -30.87
N ALA A 37 -13.84 4.29 -30.66
CA ALA A 37 -13.12 3.03 -30.81
C ALA A 37 -12.88 2.65 -32.29
N ASP A 38 -13.55 3.34 -33.22
CA ASP A 38 -13.39 3.17 -34.66
C ASP A 38 -11.91 3.32 -35.05
N GLY A 39 -11.24 2.18 -35.26
CA GLY A 39 -9.81 2.11 -35.60
C GLY A 39 -8.96 1.24 -34.66
N ARG A 40 -9.51 0.68 -33.58
CA ARG A 40 -8.81 -0.24 -32.68
C ARG A 40 -9.35 -1.68 -32.81
N PRO A 41 -8.82 -2.48 -33.76
CA PRO A 41 -9.34 -3.82 -34.05
C PRO A 41 -9.29 -4.80 -32.86
N ASP A 42 -8.43 -4.55 -31.87
CA ASP A 42 -8.29 -5.37 -30.66
C ASP A 42 -9.05 -4.83 -29.45
N PHE A 43 -9.75 -3.68 -29.58
CA PHE A 43 -10.54 -3.09 -28.49
C PHE A 43 -12.01 -3.46 -28.66
N GLU A 44 -12.49 -4.31 -27.76
CA GLU A 44 -13.91 -4.68 -27.70
C GLU A 44 -14.64 -3.75 -26.72
N GLU A 45 -15.52 -2.91 -27.26
CA GLU A 45 -16.41 -2.06 -26.46
C GLU A 45 -17.34 -2.90 -25.60
N ARG A 46 -17.46 -2.52 -24.33
CA ARG A 46 -18.37 -3.13 -23.37
C ARG A 46 -19.09 -2.03 -22.61
N GLU A 47 -20.42 -2.00 -22.66
CA GLU A 47 -21.26 -0.97 -22.02
C GLU A 47 -20.89 -0.76 -20.54
N GLY A 48 -20.78 -1.85 -19.76
CA GLY A 48 -20.41 -1.77 -18.34
C GLY A 48 -19.00 -1.20 -18.07
N GLN A 49 -18.10 -1.22 -19.04
CA GLN A 49 -16.79 -0.58 -18.93
C GLN A 49 -16.92 0.95 -19.03
N GLN A 50 -17.75 1.42 -19.96
CA GLN A 50 -18.00 2.83 -20.21
C GLN A 50 -18.76 3.44 -19.03
N ASP A 51 -19.82 2.78 -18.57
CA ASP A 51 -20.61 3.21 -17.42
C ASP A 51 -19.74 3.40 -16.18
N MET A 52 -18.91 2.39 -15.88
CA MET A 52 -17.95 2.44 -14.78
C MET A 52 -16.98 3.61 -14.91
N ALA A 53 -16.46 3.89 -16.10
CA ALA A 53 -15.55 5.02 -16.32
C ALA A 53 -16.24 6.37 -16.07
N PHE A 54 -17.51 6.54 -16.47
CA PHE A 54 -18.24 7.78 -16.18
C PHE A 54 -18.62 7.93 -14.73
N GLU A 55 -18.98 6.85 -14.05
CA GLU A 55 -19.23 6.90 -12.60
C GLU A 55 -17.98 7.35 -11.84
N ILE A 56 -16.80 6.87 -12.24
CA ILE A 56 -15.51 7.31 -11.71
C ILE A 56 -15.28 8.81 -11.98
N LEU A 57 -15.57 9.29 -13.20
CA LEU A 57 -15.45 10.71 -13.51
C LEU A 57 -16.38 11.60 -12.68
N ASP A 58 -17.62 11.16 -12.51
CA ASP A 58 -18.60 11.86 -11.68
C ASP A 58 -18.16 11.91 -10.22
N ALA A 59 -17.56 10.83 -9.72
CA ALA A 59 -16.97 10.76 -8.39
C ALA A 59 -15.79 11.73 -8.24
N LEU A 60 -14.89 11.78 -9.22
CA LEU A 60 -13.76 12.72 -9.26
C LEU A 60 -14.22 14.18 -9.31
N LYS A 61 -15.31 14.46 -10.04
CA LYS A 61 -15.90 15.79 -10.15
C LYS A 61 -16.57 16.26 -8.85
N LYS A 62 -17.24 15.34 -8.15
CA LYS A 62 -18.02 15.64 -6.93
C LYS A 62 -17.20 15.44 -5.65
N ASP A 63 -15.96 14.98 -5.75
CA ASP A 63 -15.11 14.57 -4.62
C ASP A 63 -15.81 13.53 -3.72
N GLN A 64 -16.37 12.48 -4.34
CA GLN A 64 -17.18 11.45 -3.69
C GLN A 64 -16.53 10.07 -3.73
N HIS A 65 -16.93 9.23 -2.78
CA HIS A 65 -16.64 7.79 -2.79
C HIS A 65 -17.73 7.08 -3.58
N ILE A 66 -17.35 6.12 -4.41
CA ILE A 66 -18.27 5.19 -5.07
C ILE A 66 -17.88 3.76 -4.72
N LEU A 67 -18.82 2.84 -4.95
CA LEU A 67 -18.64 1.40 -4.89
C LEU A 67 -19.29 0.82 -6.14
N VAL A 68 -18.54 0.07 -6.94
CA VAL A 68 -19.00 -0.42 -8.25
C VAL A 68 -18.93 -1.94 -8.29
N GLU A 69 -20.09 -2.59 -8.37
CA GLU A 69 -20.13 -4.03 -8.62
C GLU A 69 -19.94 -4.32 -10.11
N ALA A 70 -18.72 -4.69 -10.48
CA ALA A 70 -18.37 -4.99 -11.85
C ALA A 70 -18.34 -6.50 -12.11
N GLY A 71 -19.10 -6.98 -13.11
CA GLY A 71 -19.08 -8.37 -13.56
C GLY A 71 -17.69 -8.84 -14.02
N VAL A 72 -17.42 -10.14 -13.96
CA VAL A 72 -16.14 -10.70 -14.44
C VAL A 72 -16.04 -10.52 -15.97
N GLY A 73 -14.86 -10.15 -16.46
CA GLY A 73 -14.61 -10.03 -17.90
C GLY A 73 -15.07 -8.73 -18.57
N ILE A 74 -15.57 -7.75 -17.82
CA ILE A 74 -16.03 -6.46 -18.40
C ILE A 74 -14.91 -5.48 -18.78
N GLY A 75 -13.63 -5.83 -18.58
CA GLY A 75 -12.52 -4.91 -18.84
C GLY A 75 -12.35 -3.80 -17.78
N LYS A 76 -12.63 -4.11 -16.50
CA LYS A 76 -12.58 -3.20 -15.34
C LYS A 76 -11.29 -2.37 -15.27
N SER A 77 -10.16 -3.00 -15.56
CA SER A 77 -8.84 -2.39 -15.51
C SER A 77 -8.79 -1.08 -16.31
N TYR A 78 -9.29 -1.10 -17.55
CA TYR A 78 -9.29 0.08 -18.41
C TYR A 78 -10.31 1.13 -17.94
N ALA A 79 -11.46 0.70 -17.40
CA ALA A 79 -12.49 1.60 -16.89
C ALA A 79 -11.96 2.54 -15.80
N TYR A 80 -11.07 2.06 -14.92
CA TYR A 80 -10.41 2.92 -13.94
C TYR A 80 -9.04 3.46 -14.38
N LEU A 81 -8.25 2.73 -15.19
CA LEU A 81 -6.92 3.21 -15.61
C LEU A 81 -7.01 4.44 -16.51
N VAL A 82 -7.94 4.48 -17.47
CA VAL A 82 -8.11 5.59 -18.40
C VAL A 82 -8.38 6.92 -17.66
N PRO A 83 -9.42 7.04 -16.81
CA PRO A 83 -9.65 8.27 -16.06
C PRO A 83 -8.50 8.58 -15.09
N LEU A 84 -7.85 7.59 -14.47
CA LEU A 84 -6.71 7.83 -13.56
C LEU A 84 -5.47 8.37 -14.27
N LEU A 85 -5.12 7.82 -15.43
CA LEU A 85 -4.00 8.28 -16.24
C LEU A 85 -4.22 9.72 -16.69
N LEU A 86 -5.41 10.03 -17.19
CA LEU A 86 -5.78 11.39 -17.57
C LEU A 86 -5.83 12.33 -16.36
N TYR A 87 -6.36 11.87 -15.22
CA TYR A 87 -6.36 12.63 -13.98
C TYR A 87 -4.95 13.00 -13.55
N ASN A 88 -4.03 12.04 -13.53
CA ASN A 88 -2.62 12.28 -13.23
C ASN A 88 -1.99 13.26 -14.23
N HIS A 89 -2.25 13.07 -15.52
CA HIS A 89 -1.70 13.90 -16.60
C HIS A 89 -2.13 15.38 -16.48
N TYR A 90 -3.41 15.65 -16.21
CA TYR A 90 -3.91 17.03 -16.16
C TYR A 90 -3.71 17.72 -14.81
N THR A 91 -3.71 16.97 -13.71
CA THR A 91 -3.63 17.54 -12.36
C THR A 91 -2.25 17.46 -11.75
N GLY A 92 -1.38 16.57 -12.23
CA GLY A 92 -0.09 16.25 -11.64
C GLY A 92 -0.19 15.60 -10.26
N LYS A 93 -1.36 15.06 -9.90
CA LYS A 93 -1.59 14.49 -8.57
C LYS A 93 -1.45 12.97 -8.59
N PRO A 94 -0.77 12.38 -7.59
CA PRO A 94 -0.59 10.95 -7.55
C PRO A 94 -1.89 10.21 -7.25
N ALA A 95 -1.97 8.98 -7.74
CA ALA A 95 -3.06 8.07 -7.45
C ALA A 95 -2.52 6.69 -7.05
N VAL A 96 -3.33 5.92 -6.33
CA VAL A 96 -2.97 4.56 -5.90
C VAL A 96 -3.98 3.56 -6.45
N ILE A 97 -3.50 2.42 -6.93
CA ILE A 97 -4.31 1.26 -7.30
C ILE A 97 -3.87 0.10 -6.43
N ALA A 98 -4.79 -0.50 -5.70
CA ALA A 98 -4.53 -1.60 -4.78
C ALA A 98 -5.30 -2.85 -5.21
N THR A 99 -4.60 -3.88 -5.68
CA THR A 99 -5.21 -5.15 -6.15
C THR A 99 -4.77 -6.34 -5.29
N SER A 100 -5.27 -7.54 -5.60
CA SER A 100 -5.16 -8.72 -4.73
C SER A 100 -3.87 -9.51 -4.89
N THR A 101 -3.34 -9.65 -6.11
CA THR A 101 -2.18 -10.52 -6.42
C THR A 101 -1.06 -9.78 -7.15
N ILE A 102 0.15 -10.36 -7.19
CA ILE A 102 1.29 -9.77 -7.92
C ILE A 102 1.06 -9.86 -9.43
N ALA A 103 0.51 -10.98 -9.91
CA ALA A 103 0.20 -11.16 -11.33
C ALA A 103 -0.76 -10.09 -11.85
N LEU A 104 -1.80 -9.76 -11.08
CA LEU A 104 -2.72 -8.66 -11.43
C LEU A 104 -2.01 -7.30 -11.43
N GLN A 105 -1.09 -7.05 -10.48
CA GLN A 105 -0.34 -5.79 -10.49
C GLN A 105 0.57 -5.66 -11.72
N GLU A 106 1.21 -6.75 -12.13
CA GLU A 106 2.06 -6.78 -13.34
C GLU A 106 1.23 -6.61 -14.61
N GLN A 107 0.06 -7.24 -14.67
CA GLN A 107 -0.89 -7.02 -15.76
C GLN A 107 -1.32 -5.55 -15.83
N LEU A 108 -1.69 -4.94 -14.70
CA LEU A 108 -2.08 -3.53 -14.65
C LEU A 108 -0.94 -2.58 -15.04
N LEU A 109 0.31 -2.93 -14.74
CA LEU A 109 1.46 -2.15 -15.18
C LEU A 109 1.57 -2.16 -16.71
N ASN A 110 1.38 -3.32 -17.34
CA ASN A 110 1.40 -3.46 -18.80
C ASN A 110 0.21 -2.75 -19.46
N ASP A 111 -0.99 -2.93 -18.90
CA ASP A 111 -2.22 -2.25 -19.36
C ASP A 111 -2.05 -0.72 -19.28
N ALA A 112 -1.48 -0.22 -18.18
CA ALA A 112 -1.20 1.20 -18.01
C ALA A 112 -0.19 1.71 -19.07
N ALA A 113 0.86 0.94 -19.38
CA ALA A 113 1.83 1.31 -20.41
C ALA A 113 1.17 1.37 -21.81
N ALA A 114 0.36 0.38 -22.17
CA ALA A 114 -0.38 0.38 -23.44
C ALA A 114 -1.35 1.56 -23.53
N LEU A 115 -2.08 1.86 -22.44
CA LEU A 115 -2.98 3.00 -22.37
C LEU A 115 -2.25 4.35 -22.42
N GLN A 116 -1.04 4.45 -21.89
CA GLN A 116 -0.24 5.67 -21.95
C GLN A 116 0.12 6.06 -23.37
N GLU A 117 0.47 5.07 -24.20
CA GLU A 117 0.73 5.27 -25.62
C GLU A 117 -0.54 5.74 -26.34
N LEU A 118 -1.67 5.07 -26.12
CA LEU A 118 -2.96 5.41 -26.73
C LEU A 118 -3.51 6.79 -26.29
N LEU A 119 -3.29 7.15 -25.03
CA LEU A 119 -3.73 8.41 -24.45
C LEU A 119 -2.67 9.50 -24.55
N GLU A 120 -1.51 9.25 -25.16
CA GLU A 120 -0.42 10.22 -25.26
C GLU A 120 -0.08 10.88 -23.90
N THR A 121 -0.12 10.08 -22.82
CA THR A 121 0.11 10.58 -21.46
C THR A 121 1.50 10.21 -20.97
N GLN A 122 2.13 11.14 -20.25
CA GLN A 122 3.42 10.93 -19.59
C GLN A 122 3.24 10.78 -18.09
N CYS A 123 2.62 9.67 -17.68
CA CYS A 123 2.41 9.39 -16.26
C CYS A 123 3.46 8.39 -15.78
N LYS A 124 4.09 8.65 -14.63
CA LYS A 124 4.97 7.64 -14.03
C LYS A 124 4.13 6.58 -13.33
N VAL A 125 4.25 5.32 -13.72
CA VAL A 125 3.55 4.21 -13.05
C VAL A 125 4.59 3.36 -12.31
N THR A 126 4.49 3.32 -10.98
CA THR A 126 5.42 2.59 -10.12
C THR A 126 4.74 1.38 -9.50
N LEU A 127 5.33 0.21 -9.70
CA LEU A 127 4.89 -1.04 -9.09
C LEU A 127 5.54 -1.25 -7.71
N ALA A 128 4.72 -1.34 -6.67
CA ALA A 128 5.13 -1.50 -5.28
C ALA A 128 4.81 -2.90 -4.75
N LYS A 129 5.75 -3.83 -4.93
CA LYS A 129 5.63 -5.20 -4.40
C LYS A 129 6.01 -5.27 -2.92
N GLY A 130 5.59 -6.35 -2.25
CA GLY A 130 6.02 -6.68 -0.89
C GLY A 130 7.54 -6.93 -0.82
N GLN A 131 8.16 -6.66 0.34
CA GLN A 131 9.62 -6.74 0.55
C GLN A 131 10.23 -8.10 0.16
N THR A 132 9.49 -9.20 0.37
CA THR A 132 9.94 -10.56 0.04
C THR A 132 10.07 -10.80 -1.46
N ASN A 133 9.57 -9.91 -2.31
CA ASN A 133 9.76 -9.98 -3.76
C ASN A 133 11.06 -9.33 -4.24
N TYR A 134 11.88 -8.83 -3.31
CA TYR A 134 13.14 -8.17 -3.66
C TYR A 134 14.33 -8.92 -3.09
N LEU A 135 15.38 -9.00 -3.89
CA LEU A 135 16.67 -9.55 -3.52
C LEU A 135 17.33 -8.69 -2.42
N CYS A 136 17.84 -9.36 -1.37
CA CYS A 136 18.74 -8.76 -0.42
C CYS A 136 20.17 -9.13 -0.78
N ARG A 137 20.93 -8.20 -1.37
CA ARG A 137 22.29 -8.47 -1.86
C ARG A 137 23.20 -9.09 -0.79
N ARG A 138 23.17 -8.56 0.43
CA ARG A 138 23.92 -9.11 1.57
C ARG A 138 23.60 -10.59 1.83
N ARG A 139 22.31 -10.94 1.88
CA ARG A 139 21.89 -12.33 2.13
C ARG A 139 22.21 -13.25 0.95
N ALA A 140 22.15 -12.71 -0.27
CA ALA A 140 22.57 -13.44 -1.45
C ALA A 140 24.07 -13.76 -1.41
N ASP A 141 24.91 -12.78 -1.05
CA ASP A 141 26.35 -12.99 -0.90
C ASP A 141 26.65 -14.03 0.22
N GLU A 142 25.93 -13.96 1.35
CA GLU A 142 26.02 -14.96 2.44
C GLU A 142 25.62 -16.37 1.97
N TYR A 143 24.53 -16.51 1.21
CA TYR A 143 24.09 -17.80 0.66
C TYR A 143 25.10 -18.36 -0.34
N LEU A 144 25.58 -17.53 -1.27
CA LEU A 144 26.52 -17.92 -2.33
C LEU A 144 27.93 -18.23 -1.83
N ALA A 145 28.27 -17.83 -0.61
CA ALA A 145 29.52 -18.21 0.06
C ALA A 145 29.48 -19.62 0.65
N ARG A 146 28.30 -20.25 0.73
CA ARG A 146 28.15 -21.59 1.29
C ARG A 146 28.58 -22.65 0.27
N PRO A 147 29.25 -23.74 0.72
CA PRO A 147 29.63 -24.84 -0.18
C PRO A 147 28.42 -25.66 -0.68
N ASP A 148 27.31 -25.63 0.05
CA ASP A 148 26.04 -26.31 -0.28
C ASP A 148 25.06 -25.41 -1.06
N ALA A 149 25.51 -24.28 -1.60
CA ALA A 149 24.65 -23.34 -2.31
C ALA A 149 24.17 -23.93 -3.66
N GLU A 150 22.89 -24.24 -3.74
CA GLU A 150 22.25 -24.67 -4.98
C GLU A 150 22.15 -23.52 -5.98
N MET A 151 22.38 -23.82 -7.27
CA MET A 151 22.31 -22.88 -8.40
C MET A 151 23.21 -21.64 -8.27
N ALA A 152 24.33 -21.75 -7.54
CA ALA A 152 25.17 -20.60 -7.20
C ALA A 152 25.66 -19.81 -8.43
N ASP A 153 26.08 -20.48 -9.51
CA ASP A 153 26.61 -19.80 -10.69
C ASP A 153 25.53 -19.06 -11.48
N ALA A 154 24.37 -19.67 -11.68
CA ALA A 154 23.22 -19.03 -12.31
C ALA A 154 22.74 -17.81 -11.50
N LEU A 155 22.69 -17.93 -10.17
CA LEU A 155 22.34 -16.83 -9.28
C LEU A 155 23.38 -15.69 -9.37
N ARG A 156 24.69 -16.00 -9.37
CA ARG A 156 25.75 -14.99 -9.53
C ARG A 156 25.62 -14.24 -10.86
N GLU A 157 25.30 -14.94 -11.93
CA GLU A 157 25.11 -14.32 -13.25
C GLU A 157 23.92 -13.34 -13.25
N LEU A 158 22.74 -13.77 -12.80
CA LEU A 158 21.54 -12.92 -12.74
C LEU A 158 21.76 -11.71 -11.84
N ILE A 159 22.34 -11.94 -10.65
CA ILE A 159 22.65 -10.89 -9.70
C ILE A 159 23.72 -9.93 -10.27
N GLY A 160 24.65 -10.43 -11.07
CA GLY A 160 25.65 -9.65 -11.80
C GLY A 160 25.05 -8.77 -12.90
N LYS A 161 23.97 -9.23 -13.55
CA LYS A 161 23.17 -8.43 -14.52
C LYS A 161 22.31 -7.35 -13.84
N GLY A 162 22.23 -7.35 -12.51
CA GLY A 162 21.49 -6.36 -11.73
C GLY A 162 20.05 -6.76 -11.40
N CYS A 163 19.64 -7.99 -11.71
CA CYS A 163 18.34 -8.57 -11.36
C CYS A 163 18.10 -8.50 -9.85
N GLN A 164 16.96 -7.97 -9.45
CA GLN A 164 16.64 -7.73 -8.03
C GLN A 164 15.16 -7.98 -7.69
N ASP A 165 14.29 -8.17 -8.68
CA ASP A 165 12.90 -8.55 -8.47
C ASP A 165 12.77 -10.08 -8.56
N ARG A 166 11.89 -10.71 -7.77
CA ARG A 166 11.60 -12.15 -7.85
C ARG A 166 11.25 -12.59 -9.26
N ALA A 167 10.55 -11.75 -10.03
CA ALA A 167 10.17 -12.03 -11.41
C ALA A 167 11.38 -12.18 -12.35
N ASP A 168 12.53 -11.60 -12.01
CA ASP A 168 13.77 -11.70 -12.80
C ASP A 168 14.45 -13.08 -12.64
N PHE A 169 14.02 -13.89 -11.67
CA PHE A 169 14.64 -15.18 -11.34
C PHE A 169 13.77 -16.34 -11.81
N PRO A 170 14.37 -17.51 -12.13
CA PRO A 170 13.63 -18.68 -12.59
C PRO A 170 12.48 -19.09 -11.67
N GLY A 171 11.37 -19.53 -12.26
CA GLY A 171 10.21 -19.99 -11.50
C GLY A 171 10.47 -21.29 -10.74
N ASP A 172 11.38 -22.11 -11.25
CA ASP A 172 11.76 -23.45 -10.80
C ASP A 172 12.92 -23.46 -9.78
N LEU A 173 13.19 -22.32 -9.11
CA LEU A 173 14.14 -22.28 -8.01
C LEU A 173 13.79 -23.34 -6.93
N PRO A 174 14.78 -24.09 -6.41
CA PRO A 174 14.55 -25.04 -5.33
C PRO A 174 13.86 -24.39 -4.12
N SER A 175 13.01 -25.17 -3.44
CA SER A 175 12.18 -24.68 -2.35
C SER A 175 13.01 -24.02 -1.25
N GLY A 176 12.67 -22.79 -0.88
CA GLY A 176 13.34 -22.05 0.20
C GLY A 176 14.66 -21.37 -0.19
N VAL A 177 15.15 -21.53 -1.43
CA VAL A 177 16.32 -20.76 -1.92
C VAL A 177 15.98 -19.27 -1.90
N TRP A 178 14.84 -18.88 -2.48
CA TRP A 178 14.43 -17.48 -2.51
C TRP A 178 14.26 -16.87 -1.11
N ASP A 179 13.74 -17.64 -0.14
CA ASP A 179 13.59 -17.18 1.24
C ASP A 179 14.93 -16.85 1.91
N ARG A 180 16.02 -17.50 1.46
CA ARG A 180 17.38 -17.16 1.90
C ARG A 180 17.86 -15.87 1.23
N LEU A 181 17.50 -15.62 -0.02
CA LEU A 181 17.96 -14.48 -0.81
C LEU A 181 17.19 -13.18 -0.55
N CYS A 182 15.90 -13.26 -0.24
CA CYS A 182 15.00 -12.11 -0.24
C CYS A 182 15.09 -11.25 1.04
N ILE A 183 14.47 -10.07 1.00
CA ILE A 183 14.35 -9.20 2.18
C ILE A 183 13.24 -9.73 3.09
N LEU A 184 13.63 -10.32 4.24
CA LEU A 184 12.67 -10.74 5.28
C LEU A 184 12.20 -9.61 6.20
N ARG A 185 13.07 -8.62 6.43
CA ARG A 185 12.77 -7.50 7.32
C ARG A 185 13.52 -6.26 6.87
N TYR A 186 12.79 -5.32 6.27
CA TYR A 186 13.29 -3.99 6.02
C TYR A 186 13.16 -3.11 7.27
N GLY A 187 14.23 -2.42 7.66
CA GLY A 187 14.27 -1.58 8.87
C GLY A 187 15.68 -1.15 9.23
N HIS A 188 15.97 -1.05 10.53
CA HIS A 188 17.27 -0.63 11.08
C HIS A 188 18.48 -1.34 10.45
N SER A 189 18.39 -2.66 10.26
CA SER A 189 19.45 -3.47 9.64
C SER A 189 19.77 -3.09 8.20
N CYS A 190 18.88 -2.34 7.56
CA CYS A 190 19.04 -1.86 6.19
C CYS A 190 19.53 -0.42 6.12
N TRP A 191 19.63 0.35 7.22
CA TRP A 191 20.05 1.75 7.16
C TRP A 191 21.51 1.92 6.74
N ASN A 192 22.40 1.10 7.28
CA ASN A 192 23.83 1.14 6.96
C ASN A 192 24.22 0.13 5.86
N CYS A 193 23.24 -0.33 5.06
CA CYS A 193 23.51 -1.21 3.94
C CYS A 193 24.00 -0.38 2.74
N HIS A 194 25.21 -0.68 2.27
CA HIS A 194 25.86 0.01 1.14
C HIS A 194 25.58 -0.66 -0.22
N HIS A 195 24.87 -1.77 -0.25
CA HIS A 195 24.53 -2.43 -1.51
C HIS A 195 23.39 -1.70 -2.24
N PRO A 196 23.39 -1.69 -3.58
CA PRO A 196 22.22 -1.30 -4.37
C PRO A 196 21.01 -2.15 -3.95
N CYS A 197 19.87 -1.50 -3.69
CA CYS A 197 18.67 -2.15 -3.21
C CYS A 197 17.44 -1.61 -3.93
N ALA A 198 16.87 -2.40 -4.83
CA ALA A 198 15.66 -2.07 -5.58
C ALA A 198 14.47 -1.78 -4.65
N TYR A 199 14.32 -2.54 -3.56
CA TYR A 199 13.27 -2.26 -2.57
C TYR A 199 13.43 -0.88 -1.93
N ARG A 200 14.65 -0.49 -1.52
CA ARG A 200 14.90 0.85 -0.94
C ARG A 200 14.55 1.94 -1.96
N ARG A 201 15.03 1.80 -3.21
CA ARG A 201 14.73 2.75 -4.28
C ARG A 201 13.23 2.87 -4.54
N MET A 202 12.52 1.74 -4.67
CA MET A 202 11.06 1.73 -4.82
C MET A 202 10.37 2.42 -3.63
N ARG A 203 10.80 2.14 -2.39
CA ARG A 203 10.25 2.75 -1.17
C ARG A 203 10.45 4.26 -1.08
N GLU A 204 11.55 4.78 -1.61
CA GLU A 204 11.80 6.21 -1.76
C GLU A 204 10.93 6.77 -2.90
N ASP A 205 10.86 6.06 -4.03
CA ASP A 205 10.10 6.49 -5.20
C ASP A 205 8.62 6.71 -4.89
N ILE A 206 7.94 5.73 -4.31
CA ILE A 206 6.51 5.83 -3.98
C ILE A 206 6.19 6.89 -2.93
N ARG A 207 7.18 7.34 -2.15
CA ARG A 207 7.00 8.39 -1.13
C ARG A 207 6.95 9.78 -1.73
N PHE A 208 7.60 9.98 -2.88
CA PHE A 208 7.79 11.29 -3.49
C PHE A 208 7.29 11.36 -4.94
N THR A 209 6.83 10.25 -5.52
CA THR A 209 6.26 10.25 -6.86
C THR A 209 4.95 11.00 -6.89
N ASP A 210 4.78 11.83 -7.91
CA ASP A 210 3.50 12.45 -8.28
C ASP A 210 2.73 11.59 -9.29
N GLY A 211 3.23 10.38 -9.60
CA GLY A 211 2.62 9.43 -10.53
C GLY A 211 1.62 8.46 -9.89
N ILE A 212 1.32 7.38 -10.60
CA ILE A 212 0.41 6.31 -10.15
C ILE A 212 1.23 5.21 -9.47
N VAL A 213 0.78 4.76 -8.30
CA VAL A 213 1.37 3.64 -7.57
C VAL A 213 0.43 2.44 -7.63
N ILE A 214 0.88 1.35 -8.23
CA ILE A 214 0.18 0.06 -8.21
C ILE A 214 0.76 -0.78 -7.08
N CYS A 215 -0.06 -1.27 -6.18
CA CYS A 215 0.35 -2.05 -5.01
C CYS A 215 -0.63 -3.17 -4.68
N ASN A 216 -0.29 -3.98 -3.69
CA ASN A 216 -1.27 -4.89 -3.11
C ASN A 216 -2.10 -4.22 -2.02
N GLN A 217 -3.29 -4.77 -1.75
CA GLN A 217 -4.16 -4.29 -0.68
C GLN A 217 -3.50 -4.29 0.71
N ASP A 218 -2.57 -5.22 0.99
CA ASP A 218 -1.87 -5.26 2.29
C ASP A 218 -0.93 -4.05 2.47
N PHE A 219 -0.29 -3.62 1.39
CA PHE A 219 0.58 -2.45 1.36
C PHE A 219 -0.22 -1.17 1.59
N LEU A 220 -1.37 -1.03 0.92
CA LEU A 220 -2.32 0.07 1.16
C LEU A 220 -2.81 0.06 2.61
N THR A 221 -3.17 -1.11 3.14
CA THR A 221 -3.62 -1.25 4.53
C THR A 221 -2.54 -0.83 5.52
N ALA A 222 -1.29 -1.26 5.32
CA ALA A 222 -0.16 -0.85 6.13
C ALA A 222 0.13 0.66 6.04
N HIS A 223 -0.09 1.27 4.88
CA HIS A 223 -0.03 2.72 4.71
C HIS A 223 -1.09 3.43 5.56
N LEU A 224 -2.36 3.02 5.45
CA LEU A 224 -3.47 3.62 6.18
C LEU A 224 -3.32 3.47 7.70
N GLN A 225 -2.90 2.29 8.19
CA GLN A 225 -2.64 2.07 9.62
C GLN A 225 -1.61 3.05 10.19
N LYS A 226 -0.55 3.36 9.44
CA LYS A 226 0.45 4.34 9.89
C LYS A 226 -0.15 5.73 10.01
N LEU A 227 -0.93 6.15 9.01
CA LEU A 227 -1.63 7.42 9.05
C LEU A 227 -2.60 7.51 10.24
N PHE A 228 -3.38 6.45 10.49
CA PHE A 228 -4.28 6.38 11.65
C PHE A 228 -3.55 6.50 13.00
N ARG A 229 -2.29 6.03 13.07
CA ARG A 229 -1.42 6.13 14.25
C ARG A 229 -0.67 7.47 14.32
N GLY A 230 -0.97 8.42 13.45
CA GLY A 230 -0.28 9.72 13.37
C GLY A 230 1.18 9.62 12.91
N GLN A 231 1.56 8.50 12.28
CA GLN A 231 2.88 8.29 11.70
C GLN A 231 2.88 8.65 10.21
N ASP A 232 4.07 8.91 9.66
CA ASP A 232 4.22 9.04 8.22
C ASP A 232 3.82 7.76 7.49
N GLY A 233 2.99 7.92 6.46
CA GLY A 233 2.57 6.84 5.57
C GLY A 233 3.72 6.22 4.77
N LEU A 234 3.39 5.16 4.04
CA LEU A 234 4.33 4.47 3.14
C LEU A 234 4.38 5.06 1.72
N ILE A 235 3.36 5.81 1.33
CA ILE A 235 3.09 6.34 -0.02
C ILE A 235 3.02 7.88 0.12
N ASN A 236 3.20 8.60 -0.97
CA ASN A 236 3.06 10.05 -1.01
C ASN A 236 1.76 10.52 -0.34
N LYS A 237 1.88 11.55 0.50
CA LYS A 237 0.76 12.14 1.26
C LYS A 237 -0.18 13.00 0.40
N THR A 238 0.23 13.34 -0.83
CA THR A 238 -0.57 14.13 -1.78
C THR A 238 -1.50 13.27 -2.63
N VAL A 239 -1.55 11.95 -2.40
CA VAL A 239 -2.50 11.06 -3.07
C VAL A 239 -3.92 11.51 -2.77
N GLU A 240 -4.66 11.86 -3.82
CA GLU A 240 -6.07 12.26 -3.71
C GLU A 240 -7.05 11.15 -4.12
N VAL A 241 -6.58 10.22 -4.96
CA VAL A 241 -7.41 9.16 -5.52
C VAL A 241 -6.78 7.82 -5.19
N VAL A 242 -7.56 6.96 -4.54
CA VAL A 242 -7.18 5.58 -4.25
C VAL A 242 -8.24 4.69 -4.85
N VAL A 243 -7.82 3.73 -5.67
CA VAL A 243 -8.65 2.67 -6.24
C VAL A 243 -8.32 1.37 -5.55
N ILE A 244 -9.34 0.69 -5.03
CA ILE A 244 -9.20 -0.64 -4.46
C ILE A 244 -9.88 -1.59 -5.40
N ASP A 245 -9.13 -2.50 -6.01
CA ASP A 245 -9.64 -3.54 -6.90
C ASP A 245 -9.86 -4.83 -6.09
N GLU A 246 -10.93 -5.56 -6.43
CA GLU A 246 -11.39 -6.74 -5.68
C GLU A 246 -11.57 -6.45 -4.17
N ALA A 247 -12.27 -5.35 -3.84
CA ALA A 247 -12.43 -4.86 -2.48
C ALA A 247 -13.17 -5.83 -1.53
N HIS A 248 -13.79 -6.90 -2.03
CA HIS A 248 -14.35 -7.96 -1.18
C HIS A 248 -13.29 -8.59 -0.25
N ASN A 249 -12.01 -8.56 -0.64
CA ASN A 249 -10.89 -9.02 0.19
C ASN A 249 -10.45 -7.99 1.24
N LEU A 250 -10.90 -6.74 1.14
CA LEU A 250 -10.46 -5.63 1.97
C LEU A 250 -11.03 -5.73 3.39
N GLU A 251 -12.29 -6.15 3.58
CA GLU A 251 -12.91 -6.23 4.92
C GLU A 251 -12.10 -7.14 5.85
N GLY A 252 -11.75 -8.34 5.39
CA GLY A 252 -10.95 -9.30 6.16
C GLY A 252 -9.54 -8.76 6.48
N LYS A 253 -8.92 -8.03 5.54
CA LYS A 253 -7.59 -7.43 5.69
C LYS A 253 -7.60 -6.23 6.63
N VAL A 254 -8.54 -5.30 6.47
CA VAL A 254 -8.72 -4.15 7.36
C VAL A 254 -9.06 -4.63 8.76
N ARG A 255 -9.97 -5.60 8.93
CA ARG A 255 -10.23 -6.20 10.24
C ARG A 255 -8.98 -6.81 10.85
N SER A 256 -8.19 -7.58 10.08
CA SER A 256 -6.94 -8.18 10.57
C SER A 256 -5.87 -7.15 10.92
N ALA A 257 -5.84 -6.04 10.20
CA ALA A 257 -4.94 -4.92 10.40
C ALA A 257 -5.34 -4.05 11.60
N THR A 258 -6.63 -3.77 11.80
CA THR A 258 -7.11 -3.03 12.97
C THR A 258 -7.22 -3.90 14.21
N THR A 259 -7.14 -5.23 14.06
CA THR A 259 -7.06 -6.16 15.18
C THR A 259 -5.65 -6.15 15.77
N GLU A 260 -5.50 -5.50 16.93
CA GLU A 260 -4.29 -5.64 17.71
C GLU A 260 -4.25 -7.04 18.32
N ARG A 261 -3.28 -7.84 17.89
CA ARG A 261 -3.00 -9.14 18.50
C ARG A 261 -1.88 -8.99 19.51
N ILE A 262 -2.19 -9.29 20.76
CA ILE A 262 -1.21 -9.34 21.83
C ILE A 262 -0.94 -10.82 22.12
N SER A 263 0.26 -11.30 21.82
CA SER A 263 0.70 -12.65 22.17
C SER A 263 1.56 -12.63 23.44
N GLN A 264 1.58 -13.74 24.17
CA GLN A 264 2.45 -13.91 25.34
C GLN A 264 3.91 -13.60 25.00
N SER A 265 4.41 -14.12 23.88
CA SER A 265 5.77 -13.88 23.38
C SER A 265 6.00 -12.41 23.04
N GLY A 266 5.00 -11.72 22.47
CA GLY A 266 5.07 -10.29 22.16
C GLY A 266 5.18 -9.42 23.40
N LEU A 267 4.37 -9.67 24.44
CA LEU A 267 4.44 -8.95 25.71
C LEU A 267 5.76 -9.17 26.44
N LEU A 268 6.24 -10.41 26.51
CA LEU A 268 7.53 -10.72 27.14
C LEU A 268 8.69 -10.03 26.40
N LYS A 269 8.61 -9.91 25.07
CA LYS A 269 9.58 -9.16 24.27
C LYS A 269 9.55 -7.67 24.58
N MET A 270 8.36 -7.06 24.67
CA MET A 270 8.22 -5.64 25.02
C MET A 270 8.76 -5.33 26.43
N ILE A 271 8.50 -6.20 27.41
CA ILE A 271 9.06 -6.06 28.77
C ILE A 271 10.60 -6.07 28.71
N LYS A 272 11.18 -6.97 27.91
CA LYS A 272 12.62 -7.08 27.73
C LYS A 272 13.21 -5.86 26.99
N GLU A 273 12.50 -5.33 26.00
CA GLU A 273 12.91 -4.10 25.30
C GLU A 273 12.89 -2.91 26.25
N ALA A 274 11.83 -2.73 27.05
CA ALA A 274 11.76 -1.69 28.07
C ALA A 274 12.87 -1.81 29.14
N GLN A 275 13.25 -3.04 29.53
CA GLN A 275 14.39 -3.26 30.42
C GLN A 275 15.71 -2.78 29.80
N ASN A 276 15.92 -2.99 28.50
CA ASN A 276 17.16 -2.60 27.82
C ASN A 276 17.29 -1.08 27.66
N ASP A 277 16.18 -0.34 27.69
CA ASP A 277 16.16 1.13 27.65
C ASP A 277 16.51 1.76 29.02
N VAL A 278 16.48 0.98 30.10
CA VAL A 278 16.89 1.42 31.44
C VAL A 278 18.39 1.27 31.62
N MET A 279 19.03 2.27 32.24
CA MET A 279 20.48 2.26 32.47
C MET A 279 20.92 1.00 33.22
N PRO A 280 22.03 0.34 32.84
CA PRO A 280 22.47 -0.90 33.49
C PRO A 280 22.62 -0.80 35.02
N THR A 281 22.97 0.39 35.53
CA THR A 281 23.08 0.68 36.96
C THR A 281 21.73 0.72 37.68
N GLU A 282 20.64 0.99 36.96
CA GLU A 282 19.29 1.13 37.49
C GLU A 282 18.45 -0.16 37.32
N GLN A 283 18.85 -1.04 36.40
CA GLN A 283 18.18 -2.33 36.15
C GLN A 283 17.97 -3.20 37.41
N PRO A 284 18.90 -3.28 38.38
CA PRO A 284 18.68 -4.07 39.60
C PRO A 284 17.48 -3.61 40.42
N TYR A 285 17.15 -2.31 40.39
CA TYR A 285 16.07 -1.73 41.20
C TYR A 285 14.69 -2.03 40.64
N ILE A 286 14.58 -2.28 39.33
CA ILE A 286 13.33 -2.61 38.65
C ILE A 286 13.13 -4.12 38.45
N GLN A 287 14.12 -4.95 38.81
CA GLN A 287 14.09 -6.40 38.54
C GLN A 287 12.87 -7.09 39.17
N LYS A 288 12.48 -6.68 40.37
CA LYS A 288 11.31 -7.22 41.07
C LYS A 288 10.00 -6.91 40.34
N ASP A 289 9.90 -5.73 39.75
CA ASP A 289 8.72 -5.31 38.99
C ASP A 289 8.68 -6.03 37.64
N LEU A 290 9.83 -6.22 36.98
CA LEU A 290 9.97 -7.02 35.77
C LEU A 290 9.53 -8.47 35.99
N ASP A 291 10.00 -9.12 37.06
CA ASP A 291 9.64 -10.51 37.39
C ASP A 291 8.15 -10.64 37.71
N THR A 292 7.55 -9.62 38.32
CA THR A 292 6.12 -9.55 38.61
C THR A 292 5.31 -9.39 37.33
N ALA A 293 5.71 -8.49 36.44
CA ALA A 293 5.08 -8.29 35.14
C ALA A 293 5.17 -9.55 34.26
N GLN A 294 6.33 -10.20 34.20
CA GLN A 294 6.51 -11.45 33.43
C GLN A 294 5.64 -12.59 33.98
N ARG A 295 5.54 -12.73 35.30
CA ARG A 295 4.65 -13.72 35.94
C ARG A 295 3.18 -13.43 35.65
N ALA A 296 2.77 -12.16 35.73
CA ALA A 296 1.40 -11.76 35.39
C ALA A 296 1.06 -12.06 33.92
N VAL A 297 1.96 -11.76 32.98
CA VAL A 297 1.80 -12.11 31.56
C VAL A 297 1.69 -13.62 31.37
N ARG A 298 2.54 -14.42 32.03
CA ARG A 298 2.46 -15.88 31.94
C ARG A 298 1.18 -16.45 32.54
N ALA A 299 0.70 -15.89 33.64
CA ALA A 299 -0.57 -16.29 34.26
C ALA A 299 -1.79 -15.90 33.42
N PHE A 300 -1.73 -14.76 32.75
CA PHE A 300 -2.79 -14.28 31.86
C PHE A 300 -2.92 -15.13 30.57
N PHE A 301 -1.82 -15.75 30.11
CA PHE A 301 -1.80 -16.71 29.00
C PHE A 301 -1.45 -18.12 29.52
N PRO A 302 -2.36 -18.83 30.21
CA PRO A 302 -2.07 -20.14 30.77
C PRO A 302 -1.80 -21.15 29.65
N MET A 303 -0.71 -21.91 29.78
CA MET A 303 -0.46 -23.11 28.98
C MET A 303 -1.54 -24.16 29.29
N PRO A 304 -2.00 -24.96 28.31
CA PRO A 304 -2.85 -26.10 28.59
C PRO A 304 -2.07 -27.12 29.41
N ALA A 305 -2.72 -27.70 30.41
CA ALA A 305 -2.26 -28.94 30.99
C ALA A 305 -2.20 -30.00 29.87
N ALA A 306 -1.14 -30.80 29.86
CA ALA A 306 -0.77 -31.74 28.81
C ALA A 306 -1.71 -32.96 28.67
N ALA A 307 -3.01 -32.76 28.47
CA ALA A 307 -4.00 -33.83 28.37
C ALA A 307 -4.58 -34.08 26.96
N ASP A 308 -4.53 -33.11 26.03
CA ASP A 308 -5.22 -33.27 24.72
C ASP A 308 -4.28 -33.32 23.51
N ALA A 309 -3.09 -33.91 23.67
CA ALA A 309 -2.07 -34.03 22.61
C ALA A 309 -2.31 -35.19 21.62
N ALA A 310 -3.56 -35.62 21.40
CA ALA A 310 -3.85 -36.80 20.59
C ALA A 310 -5.02 -36.65 19.60
N SER A 311 -5.30 -35.46 19.06
CA SER A 311 -6.17 -35.36 17.86
C SER A 311 -6.09 -34.01 17.13
N ASP A 312 -4.91 -33.49 16.80
CA ASP A 312 -4.83 -32.58 15.65
C ASP A 312 -3.39 -32.43 15.16
N ARG A 313 -3.05 -33.17 14.10
CA ARG A 313 -1.79 -32.97 13.38
C ARG A 313 -2.01 -31.88 12.35
N GLY A 314 -1.65 -30.64 12.71
CA GLY A 314 -1.27 -29.64 11.72
C GLY A 314 -1.80 -28.23 11.90
N PHE A 315 -1.66 -27.59 13.06
CA PHE A 315 -1.57 -26.13 13.16
C PHE A 315 -0.77 -25.76 14.43
N GLY A 316 0.22 -24.88 14.29
CA GLY A 316 1.05 -24.41 15.40
C GLY A 316 0.19 -23.79 16.49
N THR A 317 0.22 -24.39 17.67
CA THR A 317 -0.58 -24.05 18.85
C THR A 317 -0.08 -22.76 19.50
N GLY A 318 -0.55 -21.61 19.00
CA GLY A 318 -0.47 -20.32 19.67
C GLY A 318 -1.83 -19.96 20.27
N TYR A 319 -1.90 -19.74 21.58
CA TYR A 319 -3.10 -19.21 22.24
C TYR A 319 -3.35 -17.77 21.78
N GLU A 320 -4.53 -17.53 21.20
CA GLU A 320 -5.02 -16.23 20.73
C GLU A 320 -6.17 -15.79 21.67
N ILE A 321 -5.92 -14.81 22.55
CA ILE A 321 -7.02 -14.16 23.28
C ILE A 321 -7.63 -13.13 22.33
N ARG A 322 -8.79 -13.45 21.75
CA ARG A 322 -9.57 -12.54 20.90
C ARG A 322 -10.33 -11.54 21.78
N GLY A 323 -9.62 -10.51 22.25
CA GLY A 323 -10.24 -9.32 22.82
C GLY A 323 -10.41 -8.25 21.74
N THR A 324 -11.62 -8.12 21.17
CA THR A 324 -11.95 -6.95 20.34
C THR A 324 -12.22 -5.77 21.26
N VAL A 325 -11.23 -4.89 21.46
CA VAL A 325 -11.50 -3.56 22.01
C VAL A 325 -12.09 -2.73 20.87
N LEU A 326 -13.42 -2.72 20.77
CA LEU A 326 -14.14 -1.77 19.94
C LEU A 326 -13.98 -0.39 20.57
N LEU A 327 -12.94 0.35 20.16
CA LEU A 327 -12.91 1.79 20.39
C LEU A 327 -14.12 2.40 19.65
N PRO A 328 -14.98 3.20 20.31
CA PRO A 328 -16.17 3.74 19.69
C PRO A 328 -15.78 4.61 18.49
N CYS A 329 -16.03 4.08 17.29
CA CYS A 329 -15.88 4.80 16.04
C CYS A 329 -17.01 5.84 15.98
N ARG A 330 -16.75 7.06 16.43
CA ARG A 330 -17.64 8.20 16.12
C ARG A 330 -17.46 8.52 14.64
N PHE A 331 -18.19 7.82 13.79
CA PHE A 331 -18.59 8.36 12.49
C PHE A 331 -19.51 9.56 12.76
N ARG A 332 -18.91 10.74 12.95
CA ARG A 332 -19.66 11.99 12.81
C ARG A 332 -19.79 12.22 11.31
N GLY A 333 -20.92 11.79 10.75
CA GLY A 333 -21.39 12.37 9.49
C GLY A 333 -21.48 13.90 9.61
N PRO A 334 -21.41 14.64 8.50
CA PRO A 334 -21.54 16.09 8.53
C PRO A 334 -22.89 16.46 9.18
N PRO A 335 -22.92 17.45 10.09
CA PRO A 335 -24.17 17.90 10.66
C PRO A 335 -25.06 18.47 9.55
N ALA A 336 -26.33 18.03 9.53
CA ALA A 336 -27.37 18.65 8.73
C ALA A 336 -27.38 20.16 9.03
N ALA A 337 -27.35 20.96 7.97
CA ALA A 337 -27.33 22.41 8.06
C ALA A 337 -28.59 22.91 8.79
N VAL A 338 -28.40 23.48 9.98
CA VAL A 338 -29.34 24.42 10.59
C VAL A 338 -28.56 25.71 10.81
N GLY A 339 -29.03 26.79 10.18
CA GLY A 339 -28.36 28.08 10.17
C GLY A 339 -28.28 28.71 11.56
N HIS A 340 -27.13 29.30 11.86
CA HIS A 340 -26.96 30.68 12.32
C HIS A 340 -25.50 30.95 12.72
N GLY A 341 -24.99 32.13 12.32
CA GLY A 341 -24.07 32.95 13.13
C GLY A 341 -22.60 32.54 13.23
N GLY A 342 -21.77 33.23 12.44
CA GLY A 342 -20.44 33.78 12.79
C GLY A 342 -19.47 33.02 13.69
N GLY A 343 -18.31 32.65 13.13
CA GLY A 343 -17.13 32.30 13.92
C GLY A 343 -16.02 31.71 13.05
N ALA A 344 -14.93 32.45 12.87
CA ALA A 344 -13.76 32.03 12.11
C ALA A 344 -13.06 30.84 12.80
N GLY A 345 -13.02 29.70 12.12
CA GLY A 345 -12.19 28.54 12.45
C GLY A 345 -11.61 27.96 11.17
N GLN A 346 -10.28 27.87 11.10
CA GLN A 346 -9.55 27.23 9.99
C GLN A 346 -9.96 25.75 9.88
N PRO A 347 -10.28 25.23 8.69
CA PRO A 347 -10.47 23.79 8.54
C PRO A 347 -9.11 23.09 8.38
N PHE A 348 -8.94 22.02 9.15
CA PHE A 348 -7.91 21.00 8.97
C PHE A 348 -8.10 20.31 7.60
N GLY A 349 -6.98 19.82 7.06
CA GLY A 349 -6.79 19.44 5.65
C GLY A 349 -7.81 18.47 5.05
N GLU A 350 -8.01 18.65 3.75
CA GLU A 350 -8.80 17.84 2.82
C GLU A 350 -8.40 16.36 2.95
N HIS A 351 -9.36 15.49 3.26
CA HIS A 351 -9.19 14.03 3.27
C HIS A 351 -9.23 13.51 1.83
N PRO A 352 -8.44 12.48 1.47
CA PRO A 352 -8.43 11.92 0.12
C PRO A 352 -9.77 11.28 -0.25
N GLY A 353 -10.18 11.44 -1.51
CA GLY A 353 -11.31 10.73 -2.10
C GLY A 353 -10.96 9.25 -2.25
N LEU A 354 -11.45 8.43 -1.32
CA LEU A 354 -11.39 6.97 -1.40
C LEU A 354 -12.35 6.46 -2.48
N LEU A 355 -11.84 5.96 -3.60
CA LEU A 355 -12.64 5.23 -4.59
C LEU A 355 -12.56 3.74 -4.24
N ILE A 356 -13.66 3.14 -3.80
CA ILE A 356 -13.70 1.70 -3.52
C ILE A 356 -14.28 1.04 -4.78
N LEU A 357 -13.57 0.14 -5.44
CA LEU A 357 -14.15 -0.68 -6.51
C LEU A 357 -14.43 -2.09 -6.00
#